data_AF-A0A6J6E3M2-F1
#
_entry.id   AF-A0A6J6E3M2-F1
#
_cell.length_a   1.000
_cell.length_b   1.000
_cell.length_c   1.000
_cell.angle_alpha   90.00
_cell.angle_beta   90.00
_cell.angle_gamma   90.00
#
_symmetry.space_group_name_H-M   'P 1'
#
loop_
_entity.id
_entity.type
_entity.pdbx_description
1 polymer ?
#
loop_
_entity_poly.entity_id
_entity_poly.type
_entity_poly.pdbx_seq_one_letter_code
_entity_poly.pdbx_strand_id
1 'polypeptide(L)' 'MIEYLLRESTQKKFVADTKEYSLLDRLAGPTGLPALNEIAAPAVDLNALRDLKTTQELLIKVGLL' A
#
# COMPACT_ATOMS: atom_id res chain seq x y z
N MET A 1 11.13 -16.14 -6.65
CA MET A 1 10.25 -15.79 -5.51
C MET A 1 9.29 -14.66 -5.88
N ILE A 2 9.77 -13.50 -6.35
CA ILE A 2 8.91 -12.37 -6.72
C ILE A 2 7.85 -12.76 -7.76
N GLU A 3 8.23 -13.55 -8.77
CA GLU A 3 7.28 -14.08 -9.75
C GLU A 3 6.10 -14.84 -9.12
N TYR A 4 6.33 -15.56 -8.02
CA TYR A 4 5.27 -16.28 -7.31
C TYR A 4 4.29 -15.31 -6.65
N LEU A 5 4.78 -14.20 -6.09
CA LEU A 5 3.95 -13.16 -5.50
C LEU A 5 3.07 -12.48 -6.55
N LEU A 6 3.57 -12.31 -7.78
CA LEU A 6 2.86 -11.70 -8.89
C LEU A 6 1.92 -12.66 -9.65
N ARG A 7 1.84 -13.94 -9.27
CA ARG A 7 0.87 -14.87 -9.85
C ARG A 7 -0.55 -14.44 -9.48
N GLU A 8 -1.47 -14.59 -10.43
CA GLU A 8 -2.88 -14.23 -10.24
C GLU A 8 -3.53 -14.95 -9.06
N SER A 9 -3.24 -16.24 -8.86
CA SER A 9 -3.75 -17.01 -7.72
C SER A 9 -3.26 -16.46 -6.37
N THR A 10 -1.98 -16.06 -6.31
CA THR A 10 -1.38 -15.49 -5.11
C THR A 10 -1.96 -14.11 -4.81
N GLN A 11 -2.12 -13.29 -5.84
CA GLN A 11 -2.72 -11.96 -5.73
C GLN A 11 -4.20 -12.00 -5.32
N LYS A 12 -4.99 -12.94 -5.86
CA LYS A 12 -6.39 -13.17 -5.41
C LYS A 12 -6.45 -13.53 -3.93
N LYS A 13 -5.55 -14.41 -3.47
CA LYS A 13 -5.46 -14.77 -2.05
C LYS A 13 -5.02 -13.59 -1.18
N PHE A 14 -4.04 -12.82 -1.62
CA PHE A 14 -3.58 -11.59 -0.95
C PHE A 14 -4.74 -10.62 -0.72
N VAL A 15 -5.48 -10.24 -1.77
CA VAL A 15 -6.63 -9.33 -1.65
C VAL A 15 -7.70 -9.87 -0.67
N ALA A 16 -8.00 -11.18 -0.75
CA ALA A 16 -9.01 -11.80 0.09
C ALA A 16 -8.64 -11.77 1.59
N ASP A 17 -7.38 -12.09 1.89
CA ASP A 17 -6.86 -12.25 3.24
C ASP A 17 -6.51 -10.91 3.91
N THR A 18 -5.94 -9.95 3.17
CA THR A 18 -5.40 -8.69 3.73
C THR A 18 -6.31 -7.48 3.53
N LYS A 19 -7.26 -7.56 2.61
CA LYS A 19 -8.06 -6.41 2.14
C LYS A 19 -7.22 -5.29 1.51
N GLU A 20 -6.04 -5.61 1.00
CA GLU A 20 -5.22 -4.68 0.20
C GLU A 20 -5.49 -4.82 -1.30
N TYR A 21 -5.07 -3.83 -2.09
CA TYR A 21 -5.19 -3.84 -3.54
C TYR A 21 -4.11 -4.70 -4.19
N SER A 22 -4.48 -5.42 -5.26
CA SER A 22 -3.52 -6.20 -6.03
C SER A 22 -2.58 -5.29 -6.82
N LEU A 23 -1.35 -5.76 -7.04
CA LEU A 23 -0.42 -5.16 -8.00
C LEU A 23 -0.75 -5.50 -9.47
N LEU A 24 -1.75 -6.37 -9.70
CA LEU A 24 -2.25 -6.68 -11.03
C LEU A 24 -3.52 -5.87 -11.27
N ASP A 25 -3.45 -4.86 -12.14
CA ASP A 25 -4.57 -3.95 -12.44
C ASP A 25 -5.84 -4.64 -12.93
N ARG A 26 -5.70 -5.84 -13.51
CA ARG A 26 -6.82 -6.65 -14.02
C ARG A 26 -7.61 -7.39 -12.93
N LEU A 27 -7.15 -7.38 -11.68
CA LEU A 27 -7.85 -8.02 -10.56
C LEU A 27 -8.76 -7.02 -9.85
N ALA A 28 -9.93 -7.50 -9.42
CA ALA A 28 -10.84 -6.73 -8.61
C ALA A 28 -10.20 -6.35 -7.28
N GLY A 29 -10.48 -5.13 -6.81
CA GLY A 29 -10.08 -4.66 -5.50
C GLY A 29 -10.80 -5.40 -4.36
N PRO A 30 -10.39 -5.14 -3.12
CA PRO A 30 -11.00 -5.72 -1.93
C PRO A 30 -12.48 -5.34 -1.80
N THR A 31 -13.31 -6.33 -1.43
CA THR A 31 -14.75 -6.12 -1.25
C THR A 31 -15.03 -5.09 -0.17
N GLY A 32 -15.90 -4.13 -0.47
CA GLY A 32 -16.35 -3.09 0.48
C GLY A 32 -15.44 -1.87 0.57
N LEU A 33 -14.36 -1.80 -0.22
CA LEU A 33 -13.56 -0.58 -0.40
C LEU A 33 -13.85 0.07 -1.76
N PRO A 34 -13.65 1.40 -1.89
CA PRO A 34 -13.69 2.08 -3.18
C PRO A 34 -12.70 1.50 -4.19
N ALA A 35 -12.85 1.82 -5.47
CA ALA A 35 -11.80 1.53 -6.42
C ALA A 35 -10.53 2.34 -6.10
N LEU A 36 -9.35 1.82 -6.44
CA LEU A 36 -8.07 2.46 -6.09
C LEU A 36 -7.97 3.89 -6.68
N ASN A 37 -8.53 4.11 -7.85
CA ASN A 37 -8.56 5.42 -8.53
C ASN A 37 -9.59 6.40 -7.92
N GLU A 38 -10.49 5.95 -7.06
CA GLU A 38 -11.43 6.79 -6.31
C GLU A 38 -10.83 7.25 -4.97
N ILE A 39 -9.68 6.70 -4.56
CA ILE A 39 -8.97 7.13 -3.36
C ILE A 39 -8.23 8.44 -3.68
N ALA A 40 -8.60 9.51 -2.98
CA ALA A 40 -7.94 10.81 -3.05
C ALA A 40 -6.57 10.79 -2.31
N ALA A 41 -5.68 9.88 -2.72
CA ALA A 41 -4.33 9.82 -2.20
C ALA A 41 -3.51 11.03 -2.67
N PRO A 42 -2.63 11.60 -1.81
CA PRO A 42 -1.76 12.67 -2.24
C PRO A 42 -0.78 12.16 -3.30
N ALA A 43 -0.54 12.96 -4.34
CA ALA A 43 0.45 12.66 -5.36
C ALA A 43 1.86 12.87 -4.80
N VAL A 44 2.38 11.87 -4.11
CA VAL A 44 3.73 11.85 -3.53
C VAL A 44 4.61 10.92 -4.36
N ASP A 45 5.78 11.40 -4.76
CA ASP A 45 6.82 10.53 -5.31
C ASP A 45 7.38 9.66 -4.19
N LEU A 46 7.15 8.34 -4.30
CA LEU A 46 7.60 7.38 -3.31
C LEU A 46 9.14 7.33 -3.20
N ASN A 47 9.87 7.73 -4.26
CA ASN A 47 11.34 7.82 -4.23
C ASN A 47 11.82 9.09 -3.53
N ALA A 48 10.96 10.09 -3.36
CA ALA A 48 11.26 11.34 -2.67
C ALA A 48 10.82 11.32 -1.20
N LEU A 49 10.32 10.18 -0.70
CA LEU A 49 10.05 10.03 0.73
C LEU A 49 11.34 10.26 1.51
N ARG A 50 11.29 11.20 2.46
CA ARG A 50 12.42 11.44 3.38
C ARG A 50 12.72 10.19 4.20
N ASP A 51 13.92 10.15 4.75
CA ASP A 51 14.35 9.05 5.59
C ASP A 51 13.46 8.87 6.84
N LEU A 52 13.36 7.62 7.29
CA LEU A 52 12.56 7.24 8.46
C LEU A 52 13.02 7.97 9.75
N LYS A 53 14.32 8.28 9.87
CA LYS A 53 14.90 8.91 11.06
C LYS A 53 14.34 10.32 11.25
N THR A 54 14.23 11.11 10.17
CA THR A 54 13.59 12.43 10.21
C THR A 54 12.16 12.34 10.76
N THR A 55 11.37 11.36 10.32
CA THR A 55 9.98 11.18 10.80
C THR A 55 9.96 10.80 12.29
N GLN A 56 10.85 9.92 12.73
CA GLN A 56 10.96 9.52 14.14
C GLN A 56 11.38 10.68 15.05
N GLU A 57 12.35 11.49 14.63
CA GLU A 57 12.77 12.69 15.37
C GLU A 57 11.61 13.69 15.53
N LEU A 58 10.79 13.86 14.49
CA LEU A 58 9.59 14.68 14.57
C LEU A 58 8.60 14.11 15.58
N LEU A 59 8.32 12.80 15.55
CA LEU A 59 7.40 12.15 16.46
C LEU A 59 7.85 12.27 17.93
N ILE A 60 9.14 12.11 18.22
CA ILE A 60 9.72 12.35 19.56
C ILE A 60 9.53 13.82 19.96
N LYS A 61 9.83 14.76 19.07
CA LYS A 61 9.70 16.20 19.33
C LYS A 61 8.26 16.59 19.69
N VAL A 62 7.26 15.93 19.11
CA VAL A 62 5.84 16.19 19.39
C VAL A 62 5.23 15.26 20.45
N GLY A 63 6.01 14.36 21.06
CA GLY A 63 5.58 13.46 22.14
C GLY A 63 4.67 12.31 21.68
N LEU A 64 4.76 11.91 20.41
CA LEU A 64 4.04 10.75 19.85
C LEU A 64 4.85 9.45 19.89
N LEU A 65 6.13 9.55 20.28
CA LEU A 65 7.07 8.46 20.59
C LEU A 65 7.91 8.87 21.80
#